data_AF-A0A5D2NWQ1-F1
#
_entry.id   AF-A0A5D2NWQ1-F1
#
_cell.length_a   1.000
_cell.length_b   1.000
_cell.length_c   1.000
_cell.angle_alpha   90.00
_cell.angle_beta   90.00
_cell.angle_gamma   90.00
#
_symmetry.space_group_name_H-M   'P 1'
#
loop_
_entity.id
_entity.type
_entity.pdbx_description
1 polymer ?
#
loop_
_entity_poly.entity_id
_entity_poly.type
_entity_poly.pdbx_seq_one_letter_code
_entity_poly.pdbx_strand_id
1 'polypeptide(L)'
;MSYPFELESLVKDLFQFFLHPDYVEQVVEAFKILTSDDKVKAILVNIFGGIMKCDVIASGIVNAAKQVAVKVPVVVRLERTNVDQGKRILKESGMTLITAEDLDDAAKKAVKAASK
;
A
#
# COMPACT_ATOMS: atom_id res chain seq x y z
N MET A 1 -9.57 -15.70 7.82
CA MET A 1 -8.24 -16.34 7.93
C MET A 1 -7.45 -15.47 8.90
N SER A 2 -7.31 -15.90 10.15
CA SER A 2 -6.69 -15.08 11.20
C SER A 2 -5.17 -15.16 11.07
N TYR A 3 -4.54 -14.04 10.78
CA TYR A 3 -3.08 -13.93 10.79
C TYR A 3 -2.59 -13.95 12.24
N PRO A 4 -1.46 -14.61 12.55
CA PRO A 4 -0.94 -14.66 13.91
C PRO A 4 -0.61 -13.23 14.39
N PHE A 5 -0.86 -12.96 15.68
CA PHE A 5 -0.76 -11.64 16.32
C PHE A 5 0.61 -10.94 16.13
N GLU A 6 1.69 -11.70 15.97
CA GLU A 6 3.03 -11.14 15.66
C GLU A 6 3.15 -10.57 14.24
N LEU A 7 2.31 -11.03 13.31
CA LEU A 7 2.29 -10.55 11.92
C LEU A 7 1.66 -9.15 11.83
N GLU A 8 0.61 -8.87 12.61
CA GLU A 8 -0.04 -7.55 12.70
C GLU A 8 0.88 -6.48 13.32
N SER A 9 1.85 -6.89 14.13
CA SER A 9 2.87 -5.99 14.68
C SER A 9 3.89 -5.51 13.63
N LEU A 10 4.15 -6.30 12.58
CA LEU A 10 5.16 -5.99 11.55
C LEU A 10 4.55 -5.36 10.29
N VAL A 11 3.30 -5.71 10.00
CA VAL A 11 2.54 -5.28 8.82
C VAL A 11 1.37 -4.42 9.30
N LYS A 12 1.49 -3.11 9.15
CA LYS A 12 0.38 -2.19 9.41
C LYS A 12 -0.45 -2.06 8.13
N ASP A 13 -1.69 -2.56 8.20
CA ASP A 13 -2.64 -2.50 7.11
C ASP A 13 -3.36 -1.14 7.08
N LEU A 14 -3.33 -0.47 5.92
CA LEU A 14 -4.16 0.71 5.72
C LEU A 14 -5.55 0.30 5.23
N PHE A 15 -6.47 0.02 6.15
CA PHE A 15 -7.87 -0.26 5.81
C PHE A 15 -8.71 1.02 5.71
N GLN A 16 -9.38 1.16 4.56
CA GLN A 16 -10.67 1.82 4.41
C GLN A 16 -10.70 3.36 4.49
N PHE A 17 -10.11 4.03 3.48
CA PHE A 17 -10.48 5.42 3.17
C PHE A 17 -11.63 5.46 2.15
N PHE A 18 -12.86 5.55 2.66
CA PHE A 18 -14.03 5.85 1.84
C PHE A 18 -14.08 7.36 1.53
N LEU A 19 -14.09 7.69 0.23
CA LEU A 19 -14.75 8.87 -0.35
C LEU A 19 -14.45 10.22 0.31
N HIS A 20 -13.18 10.58 0.51
CA HIS A 20 -12.80 11.96 0.82
C HIS A 20 -12.06 12.61 -0.36
N PRO A 21 -12.34 13.89 -0.67
CA PRO A 21 -11.65 14.62 -1.74
C PRO A 21 -10.13 14.69 -1.54
N ASP A 22 -9.67 14.57 -0.29
CA ASP A 22 -8.26 14.70 0.10
C ASP A 22 -7.54 13.35 0.30
N TYR A 23 -7.98 12.29 -0.41
CA TYR A 23 -7.39 10.94 -0.33
C TYR A 23 -5.86 10.94 -0.44
N VAL A 24 -5.29 11.78 -1.31
CA VAL A 24 -3.83 11.86 -1.51
C VAL A 24 -3.13 12.34 -0.24
N GLU A 25 -3.68 13.34 0.45
CA GLU A 25 -3.12 13.85 1.71
C GLU A 25 -3.21 12.81 2.83
N GLN A 26 -4.32 12.08 2.88
CA GLN A 26 -4.52 10.99 3.85
C GLN A 26 -3.52 9.86 3.66
N VAL A 27 -3.23 9.48 2.40
CA VAL A 27 -2.19 8.50 2.09
C VAL A 27 -0.81 9.00 2.51
N VAL A 28 -0.48 10.26 2.21
CA VAL A 28 0.80 10.88 2.65
C VAL A 28 0.94 10.84 4.17
N GLU A 29 -0.10 11.26 4.90
CA GLU A 29 -0.06 11.31 6.36
C GLU A 29 0.02 9.91 6.96
N ALA A 30 -0.69 8.94 6.40
CA ALA A 30 -0.55 7.55 6.76
C ALA A 30 0.89 7.06 6.56
N PHE A 31 1.51 7.33 5.42
CA PHE A 31 2.92 6.97 5.19
C PHE A 31 3.85 7.64 6.21
N LYS A 32 3.65 8.91 6.58
CA LYS A 32 4.44 9.57 7.63
C LYS A 32 4.29 8.87 8.98
N ILE A 33 3.06 8.58 9.41
CA ILE A 33 2.80 7.88 10.67
C ILE A 33 3.48 6.50 10.66
N LEU A 34 3.34 5.75 9.57
CA LEU A 34 3.91 4.41 9.45
C LEU A 34 5.44 4.43 9.43
N THR A 35 6.03 5.36 8.69
CA THR A 35 7.50 5.52 8.60
C THR A 35 8.13 6.15 9.84
N SER A 36 7.33 6.73 10.74
CA SER A 36 7.82 7.25 12.03
C SER A 36 8.09 6.16 13.08
N ASP A 37 7.57 4.94 12.84
CA ASP A 37 7.75 3.80 13.74
C ASP A 37 8.78 2.83 13.17
N ASP A 38 9.95 2.76 13.83
CA ASP A 38 11.06 1.89 13.44
C ASP A 38 10.73 0.39 13.49
N LYS A 39 9.60 -0.01 14.11
CA LYS A 39 9.14 -1.40 14.12
C LYS A 39 8.47 -1.82 12.82
N VAL A 40 8.08 -0.86 11.98
CA VAL A 40 7.44 -1.15 10.69
C VAL A 40 8.50 -1.67 9.73
N LYS A 41 8.31 -2.91 9.26
CA LYS A 41 9.25 -3.57 8.32
C LYS A 41 8.69 -3.70 6.91
N ALA A 42 7.37 -3.66 6.76
CA ALA A 42 6.70 -3.58 5.47
C ALA A 42 5.36 -2.85 5.62
N ILE A 43 4.87 -2.27 4.53
CA ILE A 43 3.57 -1.60 4.50
C ILE A 43 2.66 -2.36 3.53
N LEU A 44 1.46 -2.74 3.97
CA LEU A 44 0.42 -3.29 3.11
C LEU A 44 -0.62 -2.19 2.82
N VAL A 45 -0.74 -1.82 1.55
CA VAL A 45 -1.77 -0.92 1.05
C VAL A 45 -2.82 -1.75 0.33
N ASN A 46 -4.00 -1.88 0.93
CA ASN A 46 -5.11 -2.63 0.36
C ASN A 46 -6.22 -1.67 -0.08
N ILE A 47 -6.42 -1.53 -1.39
CA ILE A 47 -7.36 -0.59 -1.97
C ILE A 47 -8.40 -1.31 -2.81
N PHE A 48 -9.67 -1.08 -2.45
CA PHE A 48 -10.81 -1.40 -3.27
C PHE A 48 -11.24 -0.15 -4.03
N GLY A 49 -11.07 -0.15 -5.36
CA GLY A 49 -11.57 0.90 -6.23
C GLY A 49 -13.10 1.01 -6.19
N GLY A 50 -13.64 1.99 -6.88
CA GLY A 50 -15.08 2.19 -6.96
C GLY A 50 -15.38 3.35 -7.88
N ILE A 51 -15.86 4.46 -7.31
CA ILE A 51 -16.00 5.73 -8.01
C ILE A 51 -14.62 6.27 -8.41
N MET A 52 -13.64 6.18 -7.50
CA MET A 52 -12.24 6.48 -7.81
C MET A 52 -11.59 5.31 -8.53
N LYS A 53 -10.86 5.63 -9.60
CA LYS A 53 -10.15 4.66 -10.44
C LYS A 53 -8.77 4.32 -9.85
N CYS A 54 -8.33 3.07 -9.99
CA CYS A 54 -7.09 2.59 -9.39
C CYS A 54 -5.82 3.27 -9.93
N ASP A 55 -5.84 3.88 -11.11
CA ASP A 55 -4.74 4.67 -11.68
C ASP A 55 -4.48 5.98 -10.90
N VAL A 56 -5.55 6.68 -10.53
CA VAL A 56 -5.46 7.90 -9.71
C VAL A 56 -4.89 7.55 -8.33
N ILE A 57 -5.38 6.45 -7.76
CA ILE A 57 -4.93 5.97 -6.45
C ILE A 57 -3.46 5.52 -6.51
N ALA A 58 -3.08 4.73 -7.51
CA ALA A 58 -1.69 4.31 -7.71
C ALA A 58 -0.74 5.51 -7.85
N SER A 59 -1.14 6.55 -8.58
CA SER A 59 -0.36 7.78 -8.70
C SER A 59 -0.20 8.49 -7.36
N GLY A 60 -1.27 8.55 -6.56
CA GLY A 60 -1.25 9.10 -5.19
C GLY A 60 -0.27 8.35 -4.28
N ILE A 61 -0.32 7.02 -4.30
CA ILE A 61 0.60 6.16 -3.53
C ILE A 61 2.06 6.40 -3.94
N VAL A 62 2.36 6.43 -5.24
CA VAL A 62 3.72 6.69 -5.74
C VAL A 62 4.21 8.06 -5.28
N ASN A 63 3.39 9.10 -5.41
CA ASN A 63 3.76 10.46 -5.00
C ASN A 63 3.99 10.53 -3.49
N ALA A 64 3.11 9.93 -2.69
CA ALA A 64 3.25 9.88 -1.24
C ALA A 64 4.51 9.15 -0.82
N ALA A 65 4.77 7.97 -1.39
CA ALA A 65 5.94 7.18 -1.07
C ALA A 65 7.24 7.91 -1.43
N LYS A 66 7.26 8.68 -2.54
CA LYS A 66 8.39 9.53 -2.93
C LYS A 66 8.60 10.68 -1.96
N GLN A 67 7.54 11.38 -1.56
CA GLN A 67 7.61 12.51 -0.64
C GLN A 67 8.13 12.11 0.74
N VAL A 68 7.68 10.96 1.25
CA VAL A 68 8.06 10.46 2.58
C VAL A 68 9.38 9.67 2.53
N ALA A 69 9.96 9.45 1.35
CA ALA A 69 11.18 8.66 1.15
C ALA A 69 11.12 7.29 1.84
N VAL A 70 10.02 6.56 1.59
CA VAL A 70 9.76 5.26 2.21
C VAL A 70 10.90 4.28 1.93
N LYS A 71 11.53 3.77 2.99
CA LYS A 71 12.68 2.84 2.91
C LYS A 71 12.26 1.37 2.98
N VAL A 72 11.08 1.11 3.55
CA VAL A 72 10.54 -0.25 3.70
C VAL A 72 9.76 -0.66 2.45
N PRO A 73 9.73 -1.96 2.10
CA PRO A 73 8.93 -2.44 0.98
C PRO A 73 7.45 -2.16 1.20
N VAL A 74 6.77 -1.74 0.13
CA VAL A 74 5.33 -1.48 0.13
C VAL A 74 4.65 -2.49 -0.78
N VAL A 75 3.72 -3.27 -0.24
CA VAL A 75 2.88 -4.19 -0.99
C VAL A 75 1.55 -3.51 -1.25
N VAL A 76 1.13 -3.45 -2.51
CA VAL A 76 -0.10 -2.77 -2.93
C VAL A 76 -1.04 -3.76 -3.60
N ARG A 77 -2.24 -3.90 -3.05
CA ARG A 77 -3.37 -4.58 -3.69
C ARG A 77 -4.34 -3.53 -4.22
N LEU A 78 -4.65 -3.63 -5.51
CA LEU A 78 -5.65 -2.80 -6.20
C LEU A 78 -6.77 -3.71 -6.71
N GLU A 79 -8.01 -3.36 -6.44
CA GLU A 79 -9.18 -4.12 -6.91
C GLU A 79 -10.22 -3.23 -7.58
N ARG A 80 -11.01 -3.79 -8.51
CA ARG A 80 -12.10 -3.16 -9.28
C ARG A 80 -11.65 -2.34 -10.49
N THR A 81 -11.90 -1.03 -10.51
CA THR A 81 -11.85 -0.22 -11.74
C THR A 81 -10.42 0.20 -12.09
N ASN A 82 -9.98 -0.11 -13.32
CA ASN A 82 -8.70 0.35 -13.89
C ASN A 82 -7.44 -0.21 -13.18
N VAL A 83 -7.53 -1.44 -12.67
CA VAL A 83 -6.46 -2.13 -11.94
C VAL A 83 -5.18 -2.27 -12.76
N ASP A 84 -5.30 -2.62 -14.04
CA ASP A 84 -4.13 -2.82 -14.91
C ASP A 84 -3.30 -1.54 -15.08
N GLN A 85 -3.98 -0.40 -15.26
CA GLN A 85 -3.31 0.90 -15.36
C GLN A 85 -2.67 1.29 -14.01
N GLY A 86 -3.35 1.04 -12.90
CA GLY A 86 -2.79 1.25 -11.57
C GLY A 86 -1.53 0.40 -11.33
N LYS A 87 -1.57 -0.90 -11.65
CA LYS A 87 -0.40 -1.80 -11.55
C LYS A 87 0.76 -1.32 -12.43
N ARG A 88 0.48 -0.81 -13.63
CA ARG A 88 1.49 -0.23 -14.53
C ARG A 88 2.17 0.98 -13.91
N ILE A 89 1.40 1.93 -13.35
CA ILE A 89 1.91 3.12 -12.66
C ILE A 89 2.83 2.72 -11.49
N LEU A 90 2.42 1.74 -10.68
CA LEU A 90 3.23 1.25 -9.57
C LEU A 90 4.56 0.65 -10.06
N LYS A 91 4.53 -0.13 -11.14
CA LYS A 91 5.73 -0.78 -11.72
C LYS A 91 6.70 0.22 -12.36
N GLU A 92 6.17 1.25 -13.03
CA GLU A 92 6.97 2.29 -13.70
C GLU A 92 7.50 3.35 -12.71
N SER A 93 7.10 3.32 -11.44
CA SER A 93 7.47 4.31 -10.43
C SER A 93 8.96 4.37 -10.09
N GLY A 94 9.71 3.31 -10.37
CA GLY A 94 11.11 3.13 -9.97
C GLY A 94 11.31 2.83 -8.48
N MET A 95 10.22 2.58 -7.74
CA MET A 95 10.24 2.32 -6.30
C MET A 95 10.05 0.82 -5.99
N THR A 96 10.39 0.41 -4.77
CA THR A 96 10.16 -0.96 -4.26
C THR A 96 8.69 -1.18 -3.91
N LEU A 97 7.81 -1.05 -4.92
CA LEU A 97 6.38 -1.31 -4.82
C LEU A 97 6.07 -2.69 -5.38
N ILE A 98 5.54 -3.56 -4.54
CA ILE A 98 5.20 -4.94 -4.86
C ILE A 98 3.69 -4.99 -5.11
N THR A 99 3.27 -5.40 -6.31
CA THR A 99 1.84 -5.55 -6.60
C THR A 99 1.33 -6.92 -6.17
N ALA A 100 0.12 -6.97 -5.62
CA ALA A 100 -0.58 -8.18 -5.23
C ALA A 100 -1.88 -8.38 -6.01
N GLU A 101 -2.29 -9.63 -6.18
CA GLU A 101 -3.49 -10.01 -6.94
C GLU A 101 -4.74 -10.12 -6.07
N ASP A 102 -4.60 -10.71 -4.89
CA ASP A 102 -5.66 -10.87 -3.91
C ASP A 102 -5.12 -10.63 -2.49
N LEU A 103 -5.98 -10.71 -1.48
CA LEU A 103 -5.59 -10.41 -0.10
C LEU A 103 -4.58 -11.43 0.46
N ASP A 104 -4.70 -12.70 0.07
CA ASP A 104 -3.84 -13.77 0.58
C ASP A 104 -2.43 -13.65 -0.03
N ASP A 105 -2.34 -13.34 -1.32
CA ASP A 105 -1.11 -13.00 -2.02
C ASP A 105 -0.47 -11.73 -1.42
N ALA A 106 -1.28 -10.70 -1.15
CA ALA A 106 -0.83 -9.45 -0.54
C ALA A 106 -0.19 -9.70 0.83
N ALA A 107 -0.87 -10.44 1.70
CA ALA A 107 -0.36 -10.78 3.02
C ALA A 107 0.93 -11.63 2.95
N LYS A 108 0.95 -12.68 2.12
CA LYS A 108 2.16 -13.52 1.93
C LYS A 108 3.35 -12.69 1.46
N LYS A 109 3.14 -11.78 0.50
CA LYS A 109 4.18 -10.86 0.00
C LYS A 109 4.63 -9.89 1.08
N ALA A 110 3.73 -9.35 1.89
CA ALA A 110 4.05 -8.42 2.97
C ALA A 110 4.94 -9.09 4.02
N VAL A 111 4.56 -10.30 4.47
CA VAL A 111 5.35 -11.09 5.43
C VAL A 111 6.74 -11.39 4.90
N LYS A 112 6.83 -11.83 3.64
CA LYS A 112 8.10 -12.13 2.99
C LYS A 112 8.97 -10.87 2.86
N ALA A 113 8.36 -9.73 2.58
CA ALA A 113 9.05 -8.45 2.46
C ALA A 113 9.51 -7.90 3.82
N ALA A 114 8.74 -8.14 4.88
CA ALA A 114 9.04 -7.71 6.24
C ALA A 114 10.14 -8.55 6.94
N SER A 115 10.46 -9.72 6.37
CA SER A 115 11.49 -10.63 6.87
C SER A 115 12.89 -10.38 6.26
N LYS A 116 13.02 -9.38 5.38
CA LYS A 116 14.29 -8.91 4.85
C LYS A 116 14.87 -7.80 5.71
#